data_AF-A0AAV7XVT7-F1
#
_entry.id   AF-A0AAV7XVT7-F1
#
_cell.length_a   1.000
_cell.length_b   1.000
_cell.length_c   1.000
_cell.angle_alpha   90.00
_cell.angle_beta   90.00
_cell.angle_gamma   90.00
#
_symmetry.space_group_name_H-M   'P 1'
#
loop_
_entity.id
_entity.type
_entity.pdbx_description
1 polymer ?
#
loop_
_entity_poly.entity_id
_entity_poly.type
_entity_poly.pdbx_seq_one_letter_code
_entity_poly.pdbx_strand_id
1 'polypeptide(L)'
;MNSRQLNLNESETHLHGKHGKQPITFTLVSAPSSYFLNFWSVDSCQKKMLRALNLLRSVGTPVNSFSRTFGVSPWRSLKEIRERQDGDTLIIEAVHVKSPREGHVVKSDNQHGACSLCALGLDVKHTDILIIKQFMDSEAKLYPRKITGLCRWQQRKMRYVIEMAIRAGLVNPLVASQPIPAYQRGWRKFNTYFDESEIPPSKSEYAIQKVKEFEEAYQLAKAEKDAHEEMLKTQRERRLSRS
;
A
#
# COMPACT_ATOMS: atom_id res chain seq x y z
N MET A 1 53.36 25.67 1.25
CA MET A 1 53.12 24.23 1.39
C MET A 1 52.31 23.79 0.19
N ASN A 2 52.99 23.16 -0.76
CA ASN A 2 52.44 22.60 -1.99
C ASN A 2 51.65 21.32 -1.71
N SER A 3 50.90 20.88 -2.73
CA SER A 3 50.34 19.52 -2.94
C SER A 3 48.95 19.31 -2.31
N ARG A 4 47.91 18.80 -2.98
CA ARG A 4 47.79 18.01 -4.21
C ARG A 4 46.39 18.24 -4.81
N GLN A 5 46.32 18.69 -6.06
CA GLN A 5 45.24 18.29 -6.97
C GLN A 5 45.65 16.93 -7.54
N LEU A 6 44.76 15.94 -7.48
CA LEU A 6 44.94 14.67 -8.19
C LEU A 6 44.03 14.71 -9.42
N ASN A 7 44.68 14.90 -10.57
CA ASN A 7 44.16 14.59 -11.88
C ASN A 7 43.91 13.07 -11.96
N LEU A 8 42.76 12.68 -12.48
CA LEU A 8 42.56 11.37 -13.07
C LEU A 8 42.49 11.57 -14.58
N ASN A 9 43.58 11.18 -15.25
CA ASN A 9 43.68 11.12 -16.69
C ASN A 9 42.80 9.96 -17.21
N GLU A 10 41.95 10.29 -18.16
CA GLU A 10 41.84 9.67 -19.48
C GLU A 10 42.47 8.28 -19.65
N SER A 11 41.60 7.32 -19.98
CA SER A 11 41.94 6.28 -20.95
C SER A 11 40.76 6.12 -21.91
N GLU A 12 40.84 6.87 -23.01
CA GLU A 12 40.09 6.65 -24.22
C GLU A 12 40.46 5.28 -24.81
N THR A 13 39.46 4.46 -25.13
CA THR A 13 39.62 3.44 -26.17
C THR A 13 38.54 3.66 -27.21
N HIS A 14 38.92 4.44 -28.21
CA HIS A 14 38.27 4.57 -29.50
C HIS A 14 38.38 3.22 -30.24
N LEU A 15 37.24 2.58 -30.53
CA LEU A 15 37.14 1.67 -31.68
C LEU A 15 35.96 2.10 -32.54
N HIS A 16 36.31 2.73 -33.66
CA HIS A 16 35.44 3.06 -34.77
C HIS A 16 34.93 1.80 -35.45
N GLY A 17 33.63 1.56 -35.37
CA GLY A 17 32.89 0.67 -36.27
C GLY A 17 31.78 1.48 -36.96
N LYS A 18 32.07 2.01 -38.15
CA LYS A 18 31.09 2.70 -38.99
C LYS A 18 30.06 1.70 -39.50
N HIS A 19 28.85 1.73 -38.98
CA HIS A 19 27.67 1.24 -39.69
C HIS A 19 26.65 2.37 -39.76
N GLY A 20 26.55 2.95 -40.97
CA GLY A 20 25.48 3.86 -41.31
C GLY A 20 24.14 3.14 -41.21
N LYS A 21 23.30 3.57 -40.27
CA LYS A 21 21.87 3.28 -40.25
C LYS A 21 21.17 4.59 -40.53
N GLN A 22 20.49 4.64 -41.66
CA GLN A 22 19.69 5.77 -42.10
C GLN A 22 18.50 5.98 -41.13
N PRO A 23 18.02 7.23 -40.97
CA PRO A 23 16.86 7.49 -40.13
C PRO A 23 15.61 6.88 -40.76
N ILE A 24 14.93 6.00 -40.02
CA ILE A 24 13.59 5.53 -40.37
C ILE A 24 12.64 6.71 -40.17
N THR A 25 12.23 7.31 -41.28
CA THR A 25 11.17 8.32 -41.34
C THR A 25 9.82 7.62 -41.17
N PHE A 26 9.15 7.86 -40.03
CA PHE A 26 7.73 7.54 -39.90
C PHE A 26 6.93 8.58 -40.69
N THR A 27 6.38 8.19 -41.84
CA THR A 27 5.39 8.99 -42.56
C THR A 27 4.04 8.88 -41.87
N LEU A 28 3.62 9.98 -41.25
CA LEU A 28 2.24 10.22 -40.84
C LEU A 28 1.34 10.20 -42.09
N VAL A 29 0.46 9.20 -42.20
CA VAL A 29 -0.71 9.29 -43.08
C VAL A 29 -1.79 10.02 -42.30
N SER A 30 -1.93 11.32 -42.58
CA SER A 30 -3.11 12.10 -42.26
C SER A 30 -4.22 11.81 -43.28
N ALA A 31 -5.40 11.45 -42.79
CA ALA A 31 -6.65 11.62 -43.53
C ALA A 31 -7.72 12.24 -42.62
N PRO A 32 -8.65 13.04 -43.17
CA PRO A 32 -9.21 14.19 -42.47
C PRO A 32 -10.52 13.92 -41.73
N SER A 33 -10.70 14.74 -40.69
CA SER A 33 -11.91 15.46 -40.29
C SER A 33 -13.22 15.04 -40.96
N SER A 34 -14.21 14.65 -40.16
CA SER A 34 -15.31 15.57 -39.81
C SER A 34 -16.45 14.87 -39.06
N TYR A 35 -17.11 15.65 -38.19
CA TYR A 35 -18.45 15.44 -37.62
C TYR A 35 -18.54 14.37 -36.51
N PHE A 36 -19.13 14.56 -35.33
CA PHE A 36 -20.06 15.57 -34.83
C PHE A 36 -20.05 15.52 -33.30
N LEU A 37 -20.29 16.67 -32.67
CA LEU A 37 -20.57 16.84 -31.24
C LEU A 37 -21.81 16.03 -30.82
N ASN A 38 -21.81 15.53 -29.59
CA ASN A 38 -22.93 15.49 -28.61
C ASN A 38 -22.35 14.86 -27.32
N PHE A 39 -22.15 15.58 -26.20
CA PHE A 39 -23.14 16.23 -25.33
C PHE A 39 -24.20 15.25 -24.81
N TRP A 40 -23.97 14.65 -23.63
CA TRP A 40 -24.97 14.28 -22.61
C TRP A 40 -24.19 14.24 -21.28
N SER A 41 -24.23 15.31 -20.50
CA SER A 41 -25.28 15.61 -19.51
C SER A 41 -25.28 14.60 -18.37
N VAL A 42 -24.94 15.12 -17.20
CA VAL A 42 -25.33 14.59 -15.90
C VAL A 42 -26.83 14.34 -15.94
N ASP A 43 -27.28 13.12 -15.65
CA ASP A 43 -28.58 12.96 -15.04
C ASP A 43 -28.61 11.85 -13.99
N SER A 44 -29.16 12.30 -12.88
CA SER A 44 -29.42 11.62 -11.63
C SER A 44 -30.44 10.50 -11.81
N CYS A 45 -30.34 9.51 -10.91
CA CYS A 45 -31.48 8.96 -10.16
C CYS A 45 -32.82 8.80 -10.89
N GLN A 46 -33.14 7.56 -11.31
CA GLN A 46 -34.37 6.86 -10.93
C GLN A 46 -34.53 5.57 -11.75
N LYS A 47 -34.51 4.41 -11.07
CA LYS A 47 -35.54 3.35 -11.15
C LYS A 47 -35.11 2.13 -10.35
N LYS A 48 -35.55 2.13 -9.09
CA LYS A 48 -35.88 0.90 -8.35
C LYS A 48 -37.15 0.30 -8.95
N MET A 49 -37.30 -1.01 -8.76
CA MET A 49 -38.44 -1.89 -9.06
C MET A 49 -38.52 -2.45 -10.48
N LEU A 50 -38.16 -3.73 -10.62
CA LEU A 50 -39.14 -4.82 -10.72
C LEU A 50 -38.44 -6.16 -10.48
N ARG A 51 -38.76 -6.77 -9.32
CA ARG A 51 -38.58 -8.19 -9.01
C ARG A 51 -39.95 -8.86 -9.15
N ALA A 52 -39.93 -10.18 -9.36
CA ALA A 52 -41.07 -11.11 -9.50
C ALA A 52 -41.59 -11.20 -10.94
N LEU A 53 -41.77 -12.35 -11.59
CA LEU A 53 -41.73 -13.78 -11.23
C LEU A 53 -41.46 -14.52 -12.55
N ASN A 54 -40.66 -15.59 -12.53
CA ASN A 54 -40.85 -16.74 -13.42
C ASN A 54 -40.11 -17.93 -12.80
N LEU A 55 -40.86 -18.67 -11.99
CA LEU A 55 -40.51 -19.99 -11.50
C LEU A 55 -41.05 -21.02 -12.51
N LEU A 56 -40.25 -22.07 -12.73
CA LEU A 56 -40.56 -23.34 -13.41
C LEU A 56 -40.49 -23.36 -14.94
N ARG A 57 -39.41 -23.97 -15.49
CA ARG A 57 -39.41 -25.39 -15.92
C ARG A 57 -38.28 -25.64 -16.95
N SER A 58 -37.31 -26.46 -16.59
CA SER A 58 -36.88 -27.62 -17.37
C SER A 58 -35.64 -28.27 -16.73
N VAL A 59 -35.79 -29.56 -16.45
CA VAL A 59 -34.71 -30.46 -16.06
C VAL A 59 -33.83 -30.65 -17.30
N GLY A 60 -32.67 -30.01 -17.30
CA GLY A 60 -31.59 -30.21 -18.27
C GLY A 60 -30.36 -30.70 -17.51
N THR A 61 -29.88 -31.87 -17.89
CA THR A 61 -28.64 -32.53 -17.43
C THR A 61 -27.46 -31.56 -17.22
N PRO A 62 -26.62 -31.72 -16.18
CA PRO A 62 -25.43 -30.91 -16.02
C PRO A 62 -24.41 -31.29 -17.12
N VAL A 63 -24.30 -30.46 -18.15
CA VAL A 63 -23.18 -30.53 -19.07
C VAL A 63 -21.95 -30.01 -18.32
N ASN A 64 -21.18 -30.96 -17.82
CA ASN A 64 -19.83 -30.77 -17.33
C ASN A 64 -18.94 -30.35 -18.51
N SER A 65 -18.75 -29.06 -18.72
CA SER A 65 -17.74 -28.54 -19.62
C SER A 65 -17.35 -27.13 -19.22
N PHE A 66 -16.38 -27.05 -18.32
CA PHE A 66 -15.09 -26.37 -18.52
C PHE A 66 -14.37 -26.39 -17.18
N SER A 67 -13.66 -27.49 -16.92
CA SER A 67 -12.48 -27.41 -16.06
C SER A 67 -11.45 -26.54 -16.78
N ARG A 68 -11.59 -25.21 -16.67
CA ARG A 68 -10.38 -24.38 -16.71
C ARG A 68 -9.74 -24.52 -15.34
N THR A 69 -8.97 -25.59 -15.19
CA THR A 69 -7.88 -25.63 -14.21
C THR A 69 -6.99 -24.43 -14.53
N PHE A 70 -7.25 -23.28 -13.90
CA PHE A 70 -6.21 -22.27 -13.72
C PHE A 70 -5.10 -23.02 -12.99
N GLY A 71 -4.00 -23.26 -13.70
CA GLY A 71 -2.88 -24.02 -13.16
C GLY A 71 -2.50 -23.45 -11.81
N VAL A 72 -2.69 -24.23 -10.75
CA VAL A 72 -2.14 -23.94 -9.43
C VAL A 72 -0.67 -24.30 -9.51
N SER A 73 0.10 -23.53 -10.29
CA SER A 73 1.55 -23.70 -10.23
C SER A 73 2.00 -23.25 -8.84
N PRO A 74 2.87 -24.00 -8.16
CA PRO A 74 3.43 -23.58 -6.88
C PRO A 74 4.09 -22.21 -7.00
N TRP A 75 4.15 -21.50 -5.87
CA TRP A 75 4.71 -20.16 -5.74
C TRP A 75 6.11 -20.09 -6.37
N ARG A 76 6.22 -19.60 -7.61
CA ARG A 76 7.51 -19.47 -8.30
C ARG A 76 8.18 -18.20 -7.81
N SER A 77 9.45 -18.33 -7.41
CA SER A 77 10.37 -17.28 -6.98
C SER A 77 10.39 -16.04 -7.89
N LEU A 78 11.12 -15.01 -7.49
CA LEU A 78 11.46 -13.88 -8.38
C LEU A 78 12.03 -14.41 -9.70
N LYS A 79 11.36 -14.09 -10.80
CA LYS A 79 11.83 -14.34 -12.15
C LYS A 79 12.27 -13.01 -12.74
N GLU A 80 13.51 -12.96 -13.20
CA GLU A 80 14.00 -11.85 -13.99
C GLU A 80 13.68 -12.15 -15.46
N ILE A 81 12.97 -11.23 -16.12
CA ILE A 81 12.73 -11.31 -17.57
C ILE A 81 13.89 -10.59 -18.22
N ARG A 82 14.66 -11.29 -19.06
CA ARG A 82 15.74 -10.70 -19.84
C ARG A 82 15.37 -10.74 -21.31
N GLU A 83 15.58 -9.61 -21.97
CA GLU A 83 15.37 -9.43 -23.39
C GLU A 83 16.73 -9.36 -24.07
N ARG A 84 16.95 -10.22 -25.06
CA ARG A 84 18.15 -10.22 -25.92
C ARG A 84 17.71 -10.14 -27.36
N GLN A 85 18.30 -9.24 -28.15
CA GLN A 85 18.04 -9.14 -29.57
C GLN A 85 19.25 -9.66 -30.35
N ASP A 86 19.09 -10.83 -30.97
CA ASP A 86 20.11 -11.44 -31.81
C ASP A 86 19.68 -11.28 -33.29
N GLY A 87 20.16 -10.19 -33.92
CA GLY A 87 19.77 -9.82 -35.28
C GLY A 87 18.32 -9.37 -35.36
N ASP A 88 17.49 -10.11 -36.09
CA ASP A 88 16.05 -9.86 -36.27
C ASP A 88 15.17 -10.62 -35.26
N THR A 89 15.78 -11.44 -34.39
CA THR A 89 15.03 -12.25 -33.41
C THR A 89 15.13 -11.65 -32.01
N LEU A 90 13.99 -11.39 -31.37
CA LEU A 90 13.88 -11.01 -29.96
C LEU A 90 13.71 -12.27 -29.11
N ILE A 91 14.74 -12.62 -28.34
CA ILE A 91 14.74 -13.73 -27.39
C ILE A 91 14.38 -13.19 -26.01
N ILE A 92 13.26 -13.66 -25.45
CA ILE A 92 12.80 -13.29 -24.12
C ILE A 92 12.99 -14.51 -23.20
N GLU A 93 13.94 -14.43 -22.29
CA GLU A 93 14.26 -15.50 -21.34
C GLU A 93 13.75 -15.17 -19.93
N ALA A 94 13.23 -16.18 -19.22
CA ALA A 94 12.80 -16.05 -17.83
C ALA A 94 13.77 -16.79 -16.91
N VAL A 95 14.69 -16.05 -16.29
CA VAL A 95 15.73 -16.61 -15.41
C VAL A 95 15.24 -16.59 -13.96
N HIS A 96 15.35 -17.73 -13.27
CA HIS A 96 15.05 -17.77 -11.84
C HIS A 96 16.24 -17.23 -11.06
N VAL A 97 16.04 -16.12 -10.37
CA VAL A 97 17.08 -15.48 -9.56
C VAL A 97 16.82 -15.80 -8.09
N LYS A 98 17.82 -16.35 -7.42
CA LYS A 98 17.75 -16.59 -5.97
C LYS A 98 17.83 -15.27 -5.23
N SER A 99 17.05 -15.14 -4.15
CA SER A 99 17.10 -13.93 -3.34
C SER A 99 18.43 -13.86 -2.57
N PRO A 100 19.07 -12.69 -2.47
CA PRO A 100 20.30 -12.55 -1.67
C PRO A 100 20.07 -12.76 -0.17
N ARG A 101 18.80 -12.80 0.28
CA ARG A 101 18.42 -12.89 1.70
C ARG A 101 18.04 -14.30 2.15
N GLU A 102 18.12 -15.30 1.26
CA GLU A 102 17.64 -16.66 1.52
C GLU A 102 18.29 -17.30 2.77
N GLY A 103 19.58 -17.03 3.01
CA GLY A 103 20.30 -17.53 4.19
C GLY A 103 20.06 -16.75 5.49
N HIS A 104 19.42 -15.58 5.42
CA HIS A 104 19.22 -14.67 6.56
C HIS A 104 17.75 -14.61 7.01
N VAL A 105 16.93 -15.56 6.59
CA VAL A 105 15.52 -15.61 6.97
C VAL A 105 15.41 -16.03 8.44
N VAL A 106 14.76 -15.18 9.24
CA VAL A 106 14.49 -15.46 10.65
C VAL A 106 13.54 -16.65 10.75
N LYS A 107 13.96 -17.69 11.45
CA LYS A 107 13.10 -18.83 11.78
C LYS A 107 12.18 -18.42 12.93
N SER A 108 10.88 -18.54 12.72
CA SER A 108 9.86 -18.30 13.75
C SER A 108 9.15 -19.60 14.04
N ASP A 109 8.91 -19.85 15.34
CA ASP A 109 8.12 -21.00 15.80
C ASP A 109 6.63 -20.71 15.58
N ASN A 110 6.22 -20.78 14.31
CA ASN A 110 4.85 -20.51 13.88
C ASN A 110 3.90 -21.66 14.21
N GLN A 111 3.85 -22.08 15.47
CA GLN A 111 2.97 -23.17 15.92
C GLN A 111 1.49 -22.85 15.69
N HIS A 112 1.13 -21.56 15.72
CA HIS A 112 -0.26 -21.09 15.62
C HIS A 112 -0.67 -20.59 14.22
N GLY A 113 0.18 -20.74 13.20
CA GLY A 113 -0.11 -20.27 11.83
C GLY A 113 -0.29 -18.75 11.72
N ALA A 114 0.34 -17.99 12.62
CA ALA A 114 0.31 -16.53 12.61
C ALA A 114 1.12 -15.94 11.44
N CYS A 115 0.86 -14.67 11.11
CA CYS A 115 1.65 -13.98 10.09
C CYS A 115 3.10 -13.76 10.56
N SER A 116 4.04 -13.59 9.62
CA SER A 116 5.46 -13.38 9.93
C SER A 116 5.72 -12.27 10.95
N LEU A 117 5.06 -11.11 10.81
CA LEU A 117 5.18 -9.99 11.76
C LEU A 117 4.50 -10.28 13.10
N CYS A 118 3.36 -10.97 13.06
CA CYS A 118 2.57 -11.34 14.24
C CYS A 118 3.32 -12.34 15.12
N ALA A 119 3.94 -13.34 14.50
CA ALA A 119 4.68 -14.38 15.18
C ALA A 119 5.95 -13.86 15.83
N LEU A 120 6.59 -12.87 15.21
CA LEU A 120 7.74 -12.18 15.78
C LEU A 120 7.35 -11.11 16.81
N GLY A 121 6.05 -10.81 16.97
CA GLY A 121 5.58 -9.74 17.86
C GLY A 121 6.10 -8.35 17.50
N LEU A 122 6.43 -8.12 16.22
CA LEU A 122 7.04 -6.87 15.79
C LEU A 122 6.00 -5.77 15.59
N ASP A 123 6.22 -4.64 16.25
CA ASP A 123 5.51 -3.40 15.98
C ASP A 123 6.34 -2.51 15.05
N VAL A 124 5.96 -2.47 13.77
CA VAL A 124 6.72 -1.79 12.73
C VAL A 124 6.36 -0.31 12.68
N LYS A 125 7.36 0.55 12.86
CA LYS A 125 7.26 2.01 12.72
C LYS A 125 7.59 2.46 11.31
N HIS A 126 7.18 3.69 10.95
CA HIS A 126 7.51 4.26 9.63
C HIS A 126 9.00 4.57 9.45
N THR A 127 9.74 4.65 10.56
CA THR A 127 11.20 4.79 10.62
C THR A 127 11.95 3.50 10.30
N ASP A 128 11.30 2.33 10.40
CA ASP A 128 11.93 1.01 10.29
C ASP A 128 12.13 0.58 8.84
N ILE A 129 12.86 1.40 8.09
CA ILE A 129 13.03 1.29 6.63
C ILE A 129 13.55 -0.10 6.22
N LEU A 130 14.41 -0.72 7.04
CA LEU A 130 14.98 -2.03 6.74
C LEU A 130 13.94 -3.15 6.77
N ILE A 131 12.93 -3.05 7.63
CA ILE A 131 11.82 -4.01 7.70
C ILE A 131 10.84 -3.69 6.56
N ILE A 132 10.49 -2.42 6.38
CA ILE A 132 9.54 -1.98 5.35
C ILE A 132 10.03 -2.41 3.94
N LYS A 133 11.34 -2.26 3.65
CA LYS A 133 11.96 -2.64 2.36
C LYS A 133 11.87 -4.13 2.03
N GLN A 134 11.47 -4.97 2.96
CA GLN A 134 11.25 -6.40 2.70
C GLN A 134 9.88 -6.66 2.09
N PHE A 135 8.90 -5.80 2.36
CA PHE A 135 7.51 -5.96 1.92
C PHE A 135 7.13 -5.09 0.71
N MET A 136 8.04 -4.24 0.25
CA MET A 136 7.81 -3.35 -0.89
C MET A 136 8.80 -3.59 -2.03
N ASP A 137 8.36 -3.17 -3.21
CA ASP A 137 9.15 -3.18 -4.44
C ASP A 137 10.10 -1.97 -4.53
N SER A 138 10.96 -1.97 -5.56
CA SER A 138 11.83 -0.85 -5.93
C SER A 138 11.09 0.47 -6.22
N GLU A 139 9.83 0.36 -6.65
CA GLU A 139 8.90 1.50 -6.82
C GLU A 139 8.23 1.94 -5.51
N ALA A 140 8.63 1.40 -4.36
CA ALA A 140 8.00 1.62 -3.05
C ALA A 140 6.52 1.21 -2.98
N LYS A 141 6.08 0.27 -3.83
CA LYS A 141 4.74 -0.32 -3.78
C LYS A 141 4.74 -1.58 -2.92
N LEU A 142 3.76 -1.69 -2.02
CA LEU A 142 3.58 -2.88 -1.17
C LEU A 142 3.21 -4.10 -2.02
N TYR A 143 3.88 -5.24 -1.79
CA TYR A 143 3.53 -6.49 -2.46
C TYR A 143 2.12 -6.96 -2.09
N PRO A 144 1.39 -7.64 -3.00
CA PRO A 144 0.08 -8.21 -2.71
C PRO A 144 0.09 -9.16 -1.50
N ARG A 145 -1.00 -9.20 -0.73
CA ARG A 145 -1.13 -10.03 0.49
C ARG A 145 -0.83 -11.51 0.29
N LYS A 146 -1.20 -12.05 -0.88
CA LYS A 146 -0.93 -13.45 -1.25
C LYS A 146 0.57 -13.77 -1.32
N ILE A 147 1.40 -12.75 -1.56
CA ILE A 147 2.86 -12.82 -1.63
C ILE A 147 3.46 -12.67 -0.24
N THR A 148 3.05 -11.61 0.47
CA THR A 148 3.65 -11.24 1.75
C THR A 148 3.28 -12.19 2.89
N GLY A 149 2.15 -12.90 2.77
CA GLY A 149 1.65 -13.78 3.84
C GLY A 149 1.16 -13.04 5.07
N LEU A 150 0.96 -11.72 5.00
CA LEU A 150 0.50 -10.91 6.13
C LEU A 150 -0.99 -11.09 6.41
N CYS A 151 -1.36 -10.96 7.69
CA CYS A 151 -2.75 -10.82 8.11
C CYS A 151 -3.39 -9.60 7.42
N ARG A 152 -4.72 -9.60 7.26
CA ARG A 152 -5.44 -8.48 6.61
C ARG A 152 -5.18 -7.14 7.30
N TRP A 153 -5.12 -7.12 8.63
CA TRP A 153 -4.83 -5.92 9.39
C TRP A 153 -3.37 -5.48 9.24
N GLN A 154 -2.41 -6.39 9.43
CA GLN A 154 -0.98 -6.14 9.21
C GLN A 154 -0.70 -5.58 7.81
N GLN A 155 -1.30 -6.17 6.77
CA GLN A 155 -1.18 -5.67 5.39
C GLN A 155 -1.72 -4.24 5.23
N ARG A 156 -2.82 -3.90 5.92
CA ARG A 156 -3.40 -2.55 5.91
C ARG A 156 -2.50 -1.58 6.68
N LYS A 157 -2.02 -1.95 7.87
CA LYS A 157 -1.09 -1.15 8.67
C LYS A 157 0.19 -0.87 7.88
N MET A 158 0.81 -1.90 7.29
CA MET A 158 2.00 -1.76 6.45
C MET A 158 1.81 -0.78 5.29
N ARG A 159 0.60 -0.72 4.69
CA ARG A 159 0.30 0.28 3.65
C ARG A 159 0.42 1.71 4.20
N TYR A 160 -0.19 2.00 5.34
CA TYR A 160 -0.08 3.33 5.96
C TYR A 160 1.34 3.66 6.37
N VAL A 161 2.05 2.70 6.98
CA VAL A 161 3.45 2.86 7.40
C VAL A 161 4.35 3.19 6.20
N ILE A 162 4.15 2.53 5.05
CA ILE A 162 4.86 2.85 3.80
C ILE A 162 4.51 4.25 3.31
N GLU A 163 3.23 4.62 3.29
CA GLU A 163 2.79 5.96 2.86
C GLU A 163 3.37 7.06 3.75
N MET A 164 3.43 6.85 5.07
CA MET A 164 4.08 7.75 6.03
C MET A 164 5.58 7.85 5.71
N ALA A 165 6.28 6.73 5.52
CA ALA A 165 7.71 6.72 5.21
C ALA A 165 8.05 7.44 3.89
N ILE A 166 7.20 7.29 2.87
CA ILE A 166 7.34 8.01 1.58
C ILE A 166 7.12 9.51 1.78
N ARG A 167 6.09 9.91 2.54
CA ARG A 167 5.81 11.33 2.81
C ARG A 167 6.87 11.98 3.70
N ALA A 168 7.47 11.23 4.61
CA ALA A 168 8.59 11.68 5.44
C ALA A 168 9.93 11.77 4.68
N GLY A 169 9.99 11.29 3.43
CA GLY A 169 11.22 11.30 2.62
C GLY A 169 12.23 10.21 3.01
N LEU A 170 11.82 9.21 3.79
CA LEU A 170 12.67 8.08 4.19
C LEU A 170 12.79 7.03 3.07
N VAL A 171 11.76 6.95 2.21
CA VAL A 171 11.67 6.01 1.10
C VAL A 171 11.34 6.78 -0.16
N ASN A 172 12.26 6.82 -1.11
CA ASN A 172 12.06 7.48 -2.39
C ASN A 172 11.74 6.44 -3.49
N PRO A 173 10.56 6.52 -4.13
CA PRO A 173 10.27 5.66 -5.27
C PRO A 173 11.18 6.05 -6.44
N LEU A 174 11.91 5.08 -7.00
CA LEU A 174 12.83 5.31 -8.12
C LEU A 174 12.12 5.80 -9.39
N VAL A 175 10.89 5.32 -9.59
CA VAL A 175 10.05 5.63 -10.74
C VAL A 175 8.93 6.56 -10.30
N ALA A 176 9.24 7.85 -10.16
CA ALA A 176 8.19 8.87 -10.16
C ALA A 176 7.68 9.00 -11.61
N SER A 177 6.91 8.03 -12.09
CA SER A 177 6.42 8.01 -13.49
C SER A 177 5.52 9.19 -13.83
N GLN A 178 5.03 9.89 -12.81
CA GLN A 178 4.18 11.06 -12.94
C GLN A 178 4.86 12.25 -12.26
N PRO A 179 5.02 13.39 -12.96
CA PRO A 179 5.48 14.61 -12.32
C PRO A 179 4.50 14.98 -11.21
N ILE A 180 5.03 15.37 -10.06
CA ILE A 180 4.23 15.79 -8.91
C ILE A 180 3.36 16.97 -9.38
N PRO A 181 2.02 16.91 -9.18
CA PRO A 181 1.15 18.01 -9.56
C PRO A 181 1.61 19.33 -8.96
N ALA A 182 1.52 20.42 -9.72
CA ALA A 182 2.08 21.71 -9.32
C ALA A 182 1.59 22.19 -7.95
N TYR A 183 0.32 21.94 -7.65
CA TYR A 183 -0.29 22.28 -6.37
C TYR A 183 0.41 21.58 -5.19
N GLN A 184 0.87 20.33 -5.36
CA GLN A 184 1.51 19.57 -4.28
C GLN A 184 2.98 19.90 -4.03
N ARG A 185 3.63 20.64 -4.93
CA ARG A 185 5.06 20.94 -4.83
C ARG A 185 5.40 21.83 -3.63
N GLY A 186 4.48 22.70 -3.22
CA GLY A 186 4.70 23.65 -2.12
C GLY A 186 4.90 22.96 -0.77
N TRP A 187 3.96 22.12 -0.35
CA TRP A 187 4.00 21.49 0.97
C TRP A 187 4.93 20.29 1.07
N ARG A 188 5.12 19.52 -0.02
CA ARG A 188 6.00 18.33 -0.02
C ARG A 188 7.49 18.66 0.14
N LYS A 189 7.88 19.94 0.04
CA LYS A 189 9.25 20.41 0.32
C LYS A 189 9.59 20.34 1.81
N PHE A 190 8.59 20.48 2.69
CA PHE A 190 8.83 20.58 4.12
C PHE A 190 8.92 19.20 4.77
N ASN A 191 9.79 19.09 5.78
CA ASN A 191 9.91 17.88 6.58
C ASN A 191 8.56 17.58 7.23
N THR A 192 8.07 16.35 7.03
CA THR A 192 6.83 15.86 7.62
C THR A 192 7.18 14.72 8.56
N TYR A 193 6.68 14.80 9.79
CA TYR A 193 6.82 13.76 10.82
C TYR A 193 5.45 13.16 11.09
N PHE A 194 5.42 11.88 11.48
CA PHE A 194 4.19 11.16 11.73
C PHE A 194 4.29 10.38 13.03
N ASP A 195 3.15 10.21 13.69
CA ASP A 195 3.01 9.32 14.84
C ASP A 195 2.22 8.06 14.44
N GLU A 196 2.65 6.87 14.88
CA GLU A 196 1.96 5.63 14.54
C GLU A 196 0.58 5.50 15.18
N SER A 197 0.28 6.30 16.20
CA SER A 197 -1.04 6.39 16.84
C SER A 197 -2.11 6.92 15.90
N GLU A 198 -1.73 7.67 14.85
CA GLU A 198 -2.65 8.19 13.84
C GLU A 198 -3.11 7.11 12.84
N ILE A 199 -2.48 5.94 12.85
CA ILE A 199 -2.85 4.85 11.95
C ILE A 199 -4.26 4.37 12.34
N PRO A 200 -5.20 4.25 11.37
CA PRO A 200 -6.55 3.82 11.68
C PRO A 200 -6.56 2.44 12.37
N PRO A 201 -7.15 2.33 13.56
CA PRO A 201 -7.14 1.08 14.32
C PRO A 201 -7.92 -0.02 13.60
N SER A 202 -7.71 -1.26 14.05
CA SER A 202 -8.57 -2.36 13.61
C SER A 202 -10.03 -2.11 14.02
N LYS A 203 -11.00 -2.73 13.33
CA LYS A 203 -12.42 -2.61 13.72
C LYS A 203 -12.66 -3.04 15.17
N SER A 204 -11.99 -4.09 15.62
CA SER A 204 -12.07 -4.60 17.00
C SER A 204 -11.47 -3.62 18.00
N GLU A 205 -10.32 -3.05 17.68
CA GLU A 205 -9.64 -2.07 18.52
C GLU A 205 -10.42 -0.77 18.64
N TYR A 206 -10.99 -0.27 17.53
CA TYR A 206 -11.91 0.86 17.54
C TYR A 206 -13.12 0.62 18.46
N ALA A 207 -13.71 -0.59 18.41
CA ALA A 207 -14.82 -0.94 19.28
C ALA A 207 -14.40 -0.93 20.76
N ILE A 208 -13.24 -1.50 21.08
CA ILE A 208 -12.70 -1.49 22.46
C ILE A 208 -12.45 -0.06 22.93
N GLN A 209 -11.87 0.81 22.09
CA GLN A 209 -11.63 2.21 22.43
C GLN A 209 -12.94 2.93 22.74
N LYS A 210 -13.99 2.71 21.94
CA LYS A 210 -15.30 3.30 22.18
C LYS A 210 -15.98 2.81 23.47
N VAL A 211 -15.80 1.54 23.82
CA VAL A 211 -16.30 1.00 25.09
C VAL A 211 -15.58 1.66 26.27
N LYS A 212 -14.25 1.80 26.21
CA LYS A 212 -13.47 2.49 27.26
C LYS A 212 -13.88 3.95 27.42
N GLU A 213 -14.02 4.68 26.31
CA GLU A 213 -14.49 6.07 26.33
C GLU A 213 -15.88 6.19 26.99
N PHE A 214 -16.77 5.23 26.72
CA PHE A 214 -18.10 5.20 27.33
C PHE A 214 -18.05 4.89 28.83
N GLU A 215 -17.23 3.92 29.24
CA GLU A 215 -17.02 3.57 30.65
C GLU A 215 -16.42 4.74 31.44
N GLU A 216 -15.40 5.41 30.90
CA GLU A 216 -14.79 6.61 31.51
C GLU A 216 -15.80 7.74 31.67
N ALA A 217 -16.63 8.00 30.65
CA ALA A 217 -17.69 9.00 30.74
C ALA A 217 -18.74 8.65 31.81
N TYR A 218 -19.10 7.37 31.95
CA TYR A 218 -20.02 6.92 32.99
C TYR A 218 -19.43 7.12 34.40
N GLN A 219 -18.15 6.79 34.61
CA GLN A 219 -17.51 6.98 35.90
C GLN A 219 -17.38 8.47 36.26
N LEU A 220 -17.06 9.32 35.29
CA LEU A 220 -17.01 10.78 35.52
C LEU A 220 -18.39 11.31 35.92
N ALA A 221 -19.45 10.95 35.20
CA ALA A 221 -20.81 11.37 35.51
C ALA A 221 -21.29 10.86 36.88
N LYS A 222 -20.85 9.67 37.28
CA LYS A 222 -21.12 9.13 38.61
C LYS A 222 -20.37 9.92 39.70
N ALA A 223 -19.07 10.19 39.49
CA ALA A 223 -18.26 10.97 40.42
C ALA A 223 -18.79 12.40 40.60
N GLU A 224 -19.28 13.04 39.53
CA GLU A 224 -19.92 14.37 39.60
C GLU A 224 -21.20 14.36 40.46
N LYS A 225 -22.03 13.31 40.34
CA LYS A 225 -23.22 13.14 41.18
C LYS A 225 -22.85 12.90 42.64
N ASP A 226 -21.90 12.01 42.89
CA ASP A 226 -21.44 11.67 44.24
C ASP A 226 -20.84 12.92 44.93
N ALA A 227 -20.04 13.72 44.22
CA ALA A 227 -19.49 14.98 44.73
C ALA A 227 -20.57 16.04 45.02
N HIS A 228 -21.61 16.11 44.19
CA HIS A 228 -22.74 17.00 44.43
C HIS A 228 -23.55 16.57 45.67
N GLU A 229 -23.77 15.28 45.86
CA GLU A 229 -24.44 14.74 47.05
C GLU A 229 -23.63 15.00 48.33
N GLU A 230 -22.32 14.81 48.29
CA GLU A 230 -21.42 15.09 49.41
C GLU A 230 -21.42 16.59 49.78
N MET A 231 -21.42 17.48 48.77
CA MET A 231 -21.56 18.92 48.98
C MET A 231 -22.88 19.26 49.70
N LEU A 232 -24.00 18.69 49.26
CA LEU A 232 -25.31 18.90 49.89
C LEU A 232 -25.33 18.37 51.33
N LYS A 233 -24.71 17.21 51.58
CA LYS A 233 -24.60 16.63 52.92
C LYS A 233 -23.80 17.55 53.84
N THR A 234 -22.66 18.04 53.38
CA THR A 234 -21.82 19.00 54.10
C THR A 234 -22.58 20.30 54.43
N GLN A 235 -23.38 20.81 53.47
CA GLN A 235 -24.23 21.99 53.71
C GLN A 235 -25.30 21.74 54.78
N ARG A 236 -25.93 20.55 54.79
CA ARG A 236 -26.91 20.18 55.81
C ARG A 236 -26.29 20.09 57.20
N GLU A 237 -25.12 19.44 57.32
CA GLU A 237 -24.38 19.32 58.58
C GLU A 237 -23.99 20.71 59.13
N ARG A 238 -23.51 21.61 58.28
CA ARG A 238 -23.20 23.01 58.66
C ARG A 238 -24.42 23.80 59.12
N ARG A 239 -25.62 23.50 58.62
CA ARG A 239 -26.86 24.14 59.09
C ARG A 239 -27.25 23.62 60.48
N LEU A 240 -27.17 22.31 60.70
CA LEU A 240 -27.47 21.67 61.98
C LEU A 240 -26.50 22.11 63.09
N SER A 241 -25.22 22.35 62.77
CA SER A 241 -24.26 22.84 63.76
C SER A 241 -24.43 24.32 64.15
N ARG A 242 -25.26 25.07 63.42
CA ARG A 242 -25.53 26.50 63.68
C ARG A 242 -26.82 26.74 64.47
N SER A 243 -27.71 25.73 64.56
CA SER A 243 -28.92 25.73 65.38
C SER A 243 -28.64 25.16 66.75
#